data_AF-A0AAN8N5N0-F1
#
_entry.id   AF-A0AAN8N5N0-F1
#
_cell.length_a   1.000
_cell.length_b   1.000
_cell.length_c   1.000
_cell.angle_alpha   90.00
_cell.angle_beta   90.00
_cell.angle_gamma   90.00
#
_symmetry.space_group_name_H-M   'P 1'
#
loop_
_entity.id
_entity.type
_entity.pdbx_description
1 polymer ?
#
loop_
_entity_poly.entity_id
_entity_poly.type
_entity_poly.pdbx_seq_one_letter_code
_entity_poly.pdbx_strand_id
1 'polypeptide(L)'
;MSSKRKEKSTKDKDKPKKPYHIKRSDLDLEFYEQQQDQKSFSLLFTRSVRALINSRQFYAYLLLQAVAAWYGLGQVFLCVGILWMMYANTGLKRKDGEKSSWSVFNKGFEAIEGSTDMEAVEREIRSRGLI
;
A
#
# COMPACT_ATOMS: atom_id res chain seq x y z
N MET A 1 -10.27 -14.35 -53.57
CA MET A 1 -11.29 -14.92 -52.64
C MET A 1 -10.98 -14.41 -51.24
N SER A 2 -11.79 -13.45 -50.76
CA SER A 2 -11.55 -12.69 -49.53
C SER A 2 -12.02 -13.48 -48.30
N SER A 3 -11.13 -13.67 -47.34
CA SER A 3 -11.40 -14.35 -46.06
C SER A 3 -12.20 -13.41 -45.14
N LYS A 4 -13.49 -13.68 -44.97
CA LYS A 4 -14.38 -12.96 -44.04
C LYS A 4 -13.90 -13.18 -42.61
N ARG A 5 -13.24 -12.17 -42.01
CA ARG A 5 -13.06 -12.04 -40.56
C ARG A 5 -14.45 -11.94 -39.92
N LYS A 6 -14.84 -12.95 -39.13
CA LYS A 6 -16.03 -12.87 -38.28
C LYS A 6 -15.81 -11.82 -37.20
N GLU A 7 -16.46 -10.67 -37.33
CA GLU A 7 -16.62 -9.72 -36.23
C GLU A 7 -17.43 -10.39 -35.11
N LYS A 8 -16.79 -10.56 -33.95
CA LYS A 8 -17.51 -10.97 -32.73
C LYS A 8 -18.28 -9.77 -32.20
N SER A 9 -19.60 -9.84 -32.36
CA SER A 9 -20.57 -8.89 -31.83
C SER A 9 -20.39 -8.64 -30.32
N THR A 10 -20.47 -7.37 -29.95
CA THR A 10 -20.34 -6.75 -28.62
C THR A 10 -21.36 -7.20 -27.56
N LYS A 11 -22.19 -8.22 -27.81
CA LYS A 11 -23.32 -8.64 -26.95
C LYS A 11 -23.01 -9.72 -25.91
N ASP A 12 -21.79 -10.25 -25.84
CA ASP A 12 -21.45 -11.39 -24.95
C ASP A 12 -20.67 -10.98 -23.69
N LYS A 13 -20.59 -9.68 -23.37
CA LYS A 13 -19.84 -9.17 -22.21
C LYS A 13 -20.64 -9.08 -20.90
N ASP A 14 -21.98 -9.17 -20.95
CA ASP A 14 -22.86 -8.90 -19.80
C ASP A 14 -23.45 -10.15 -19.11
N LYS A 15 -22.78 -11.30 -19.19
CA LYS A 15 -23.18 -12.47 -18.41
C LYS A 15 -22.34 -12.55 -17.14
N PRO A 16 -22.95 -12.67 -15.93
CA PRO A 16 -22.18 -12.85 -14.71
C PRO A 16 -21.38 -14.15 -14.82
N LYS A 17 -20.05 -14.02 -14.91
CA LYS A 17 -19.15 -15.16 -14.99
C LYS A 17 -19.20 -15.90 -13.65
N LYS A 18 -19.25 -17.23 -13.70
CA LYS A 18 -19.18 -18.06 -12.50
C LYS A 18 -17.89 -17.72 -11.72
N PRO A 19 -17.92 -17.70 -10.37
CA PRO A 19 -16.87 -17.12 -9.52
C PRO A 19 -15.46 -17.70 -9.71
N TYR A 20 -15.31 -18.85 -10.39
CA TYR A 20 -14.03 -19.52 -10.60
C TYR A 20 -13.51 -19.47 -12.05
N HIS A 21 -14.18 -18.73 -12.95
CA HIS A 21 -13.72 -18.52 -14.32
C HIS A 21 -13.07 -17.14 -14.51
N ILE A 22 -11.98 -16.91 -13.77
CA ILE A 22 -11.07 -15.80 -14.03
C ILE A 22 -10.13 -16.26 -15.15
N LYS A 23 -10.20 -15.61 -16.31
CA LYS A 23 -9.23 -15.86 -17.39
C LYS A 23 -7.93 -15.14 -17.05
N ARG A 24 -6.79 -15.69 -17.45
CA ARG A 24 -5.46 -15.06 -17.27
C ARG A 24 -5.38 -13.63 -17.84
N SER A 25 -6.21 -13.33 -18.85
CA SER A 25 -6.37 -12.01 -19.47
C SER A 25 -7.22 -11.02 -18.67
N ASP A 26 -8.04 -11.51 -17.75
CA ASP A 26 -8.89 -10.71 -16.86
C ASP A 26 -8.22 -10.51 -15.49
N LEU A 27 -7.04 -11.11 -15.31
CA LEU A 27 -6.21 -10.95 -14.13
C LEU A 27 -5.34 -9.72 -14.38
N ASP A 28 -5.54 -8.64 -13.61
CA ASP A 28 -4.79 -7.38 -13.73
C ASP A 28 -3.33 -7.56 -13.28
N LEU A 29 -2.51 -8.22 -14.12
CA LEU A 29 -1.10 -8.48 -13.85
C LEU A 29 -0.33 -7.19 -13.62
N GLU A 30 -0.64 -6.11 -14.36
CA GLU A 30 0.02 -4.81 -14.20
C GLU A 30 -0.15 -4.23 -12.79
N PHE A 31 -1.31 -4.42 -12.16
CA PHE A 31 -1.56 -3.99 -10.78
C PHE A 31 -0.79 -4.83 -9.76
N TYR A 32 -0.66 -6.13 -10.00
CA TYR A 32 0.15 -7.03 -9.15
C TYR A 32 1.65 -6.75 -9.26
N GLU A 33 2.14 -6.50 -10.48
CA GLU A 33 3.53 -6.13 -10.74
C GLU A 33 3.86 -4.78 -10.06
N GLN A 34 2.96 -3.79 -10.15
CA GLN A 34 3.11 -2.52 -9.44
C GLN A 34 3.13 -2.70 -7.90
N GLN A 35 2.32 -3.61 -7.34
CA GLN A 35 2.36 -3.91 -5.91
C GLN A 35 3.65 -4.63 -5.49
N GLN A 36 4.20 -5.50 -6.35
CA GLN A 36 5.49 -6.15 -6.08
C GLN A 36 6.64 -5.14 -6.15
N ASP A 37 6.62 -4.24 -7.14
CA ASP A 37 7.62 -3.18 -7.26
C ASP A 37 7.55 -2.19 -6.09
N GLN A 38 6.35 -1.88 -5.59
CA GLN A 38 6.19 -1.10 -4.36
C GLN A 38 6.75 -1.78 -3.10
N LYS A 39 6.81 -3.12 -3.08
CA LYS A 39 7.40 -3.91 -2.00
C LYS A 39 8.91 -4.11 -2.15
N SER A 40 9.51 -3.68 -3.27
CA SER A 40 10.95 -3.77 -3.48
C SER A 40 11.69 -2.85 -2.52
N PHE A 41 12.30 -3.43 -1.50
CA PHE A 41 13.03 -2.72 -0.45
C PHE A 41 14.11 -1.79 -1.03
N SER A 42 14.75 -2.16 -2.14
CA SER A 42 15.79 -1.34 -2.79
C SER A 42 15.24 -0.07 -3.42
N LEU A 43 14.03 -0.11 -4.00
CA LEU A 43 13.37 1.07 -4.55
C LEU A 43 12.90 2.01 -3.44
N LEU A 44 12.38 1.46 -2.34
CA LEU A 44 12.03 2.24 -1.16
C LEU A 44 13.27 2.91 -0.56
N PHE A 45 14.38 2.18 -0.44
CA PHE A 45 15.63 2.69 0.10
C PHE A 45 16.20 3.82 -0.76
N THR A 46 16.28 3.64 -2.09
CA THR A 46 16.79 4.66 -3.01
C THR A 46 15.96 5.93 -3.00
N ARG A 47 14.61 5.81 -2.94
CA ARG A 47 13.70 6.95 -2.78
C ARG A 47 13.91 7.68 -1.46
N SER A 48 14.04 6.93 -0.36
CA SER A 48 14.26 7.45 0.99
C SER A 48 15.59 8.21 1.08
N VAL A 49 16.66 7.62 0.55
CA VAL A 49 18.00 8.21 0.51
C VAL A 49 18.01 9.49 -0.31
N ARG A 50 17.37 9.49 -1.49
CA ARG A 50 17.26 10.71 -2.31
C ARG A 50 16.48 11.82 -1.61
N ALA A 51 15.39 11.48 -0.91
CA ALA A 51 14.62 12.45 -0.13
C ALA A 51 15.43 13.02 1.05
N LEU A 52 16.22 12.19 1.73
CA LEU A 52 17.11 12.62 2.82
C LEU A 52 18.21 13.57 2.31
N ILE A 53 18.86 13.22 1.19
CA ILE A 53 19.92 14.04 0.56
C ILE A 53 19.37 15.37 0.05
N ASN A 54 18.13 15.43 -0.44
CA ASN A 54 17.55 16.69 -0.91
C ASN A 54 16.93 17.53 0.23
N SER A 55 16.91 17.03 1.47
CA SER A 55 16.26 17.71 2.59
C SER A 55 17.20 18.66 3.31
N ARG A 56 16.92 19.96 3.19
CA ARG A 56 17.64 21.01 3.95
C ARG A 56 17.47 20.85 5.47
N GLN A 57 16.32 20.36 5.93
CA GLN A 57 16.04 20.14 7.34
C GLN A 57 16.92 19.04 7.94
N PHE A 58 17.24 18.02 7.14
CA PHE A 58 18.10 16.93 7.56
C PHE A 58 19.54 17.39 7.80
N TYR A 59 20.10 18.22 6.90
CA TYR A 59 21.43 18.79 7.10
C TYR A 59 21.51 19.73 8.30
N ALA A 60 20.49 20.55 8.52
CA ALA A 60 20.41 21.41 9.71
C ALA A 60 20.42 20.59 11.00
N TYR A 61 19.69 19.47 11.02
CA TYR A 61 19.70 18.53 12.14
C TYR A 61 21.09 17.91 12.36
N LEU A 62 21.77 17.46 11.30
CA LEU A 62 23.12 16.90 11.40
C LEU A 62 24.15 17.92 11.94
N LEU A 63 24.05 19.18 11.52
CA LEU A 63 24.88 20.25 12.07
C LEU A 63 24.63 20.46 13.57
N LEU A 64 23.36 20.56 13.98
CA LEU A 64 23.00 20.69 15.40
C LEU A 64 23.46 19.47 16.21
N GLN A 65 23.36 18.27 15.64
CA GLN A 65 23.84 17.03 16.24
C GLN A 65 25.35 17.03 16.44
N ALA A 66 26.11 17.53 15.46
CA ALA A 66 27.57 17.66 15.57
C ALA A 66 27.97 18.68 16.64
N VAL A 67 27.26 19.82 16.71
CA VAL A 67 27.46 20.82 17.76
C VAL A 67 27.14 20.24 19.14
N ALA A 68 26.00 19.54 19.28
CA ALA A 68 25.63 18.91 20.55
C ALA A 68 26.63 17.83 21.00
N ALA A 69 27.20 17.07 20.05
CA ALA A 69 28.25 16.10 20.34
C ALA A 69 29.53 16.77 20.87
N TRP A 70 29.88 17.94 20.34
CA TRP A 70 31.01 18.73 20.84
C TRP A 70 30.82 19.16 22.30
N TYR A 71 29.59 19.50 22.69
CA TYR A 71 29.23 19.83 24.08
C TYR A 71 29.06 18.60 24.99
N GLY A 72 29.32 17.38 24.51
CA GLY A 72 29.14 16.13 25.27
C GLY A 72 27.68 15.68 25.42
N LEU A 73 26.72 16.42 24.83
CA LEU A 73 25.28 16.13 24.90
C LEU A 73 24.76 15.38 23.65
N GLY A 74 25.67 14.87 22.80
CA GLY A 74 25.31 14.26 21.52
C GLY A 74 24.32 13.11 21.65
N GLN A 75 24.47 12.25 22.67
CA GLN A 75 23.59 11.10 22.87
C GLN A 75 22.15 11.52 23.21
N VAL A 76 21.99 12.50 24.09
CA VAL A 76 20.66 13.01 24.49
C VAL A 76 19.99 13.68 23.30
N PHE A 77 20.73 14.49 22.55
CA PHE A 77 20.22 15.15 21.36
C PHE A 77 19.81 14.15 20.27
N LEU A 78 20.55 13.05 20.12
CA LEU A 78 20.22 11.96 19.20
C LEU A 78 18.92 11.27 19.59
N CYS A 79 18.74 10.94 20.87
CA CYS A 79 17.50 10.32 21.37
C CYS A 79 16.27 11.22 21.11
N VAL A 80 16.38 12.51 21.43
CA VAL A 80 15.30 13.48 21.19
C VAL A 80 15.05 13.67 19.70
N GLY A 81 16.09 13.69 18.88
CA GLY A 81 15.97 13.83 17.44
C GLY A 81 15.31 12.63 16.76
N ILE A 82 15.57 11.41 17.22
CA ILE A 82 14.85 10.22 16.75
C ILE A 82 13.36 10.32 17.11
N LEU A 83 13.04 10.69 18.35
CA LEU A 83 11.64 10.89 18.78
C LEU A 83 10.94 11.97 17.94
N TRP A 84 11.64 13.08 17.66
CA TRP A 84 11.14 14.14 16.79
C TRP A 84 10.91 13.66 15.35
N MET A 85 11.88 12.93 14.76
CA MET A 85 11.74 12.38 13.42
C MET A 85 10.58 11.39 13.34
N MET A 86 10.41 10.53 14.35
CA MET A 86 9.26 9.64 14.44
C MET A 86 7.97 10.46 14.49
N TYR A 87 7.87 11.46 15.37
CA TYR A 87 6.66 12.30 15.45
C TYR A 87 6.34 13.00 14.12
N ALA A 88 7.33 13.65 13.51
CA ALA A 88 7.16 14.39 12.25
C ALA A 88 6.85 13.48 11.04
N ASN A 89 7.30 12.22 11.07
CA ASN A 89 7.03 11.25 10.01
C ASN A 89 5.69 10.50 10.23
N THR A 90 5.33 10.23 11.48
CA THR A 90 4.22 9.33 11.84
C THR A 90 2.85 10.03 11.92
N GLY A 91 2.80 11.36 12.05
CA GLY A 91 1.53 12.09 12.13
C GLY A 91 1.69 13.48 11.55
N LEU A 92 0.90 13.89 10.56
CA LEU A 92 -0.38 14.53 10.87
C LEU A 92 -1.42 14.43 9.73
N LYS A 93 -1.07 13.81 8.61
CA LYS A 93 -1.94 13.71 7.43
C LYS A 93 -1.94 12.28 6.89
N ARG A 94 -3.00 11.53 7.21
CA ARG A 94 -3.44 10.45 6.31
C ARG A 94 -3.79 11.10 4.97
N LYS A 95 -3.46 10.48 3.84
CA LYS A 95 -3.97 11.02 2.57
C LYS A 95 -5.49 10.97 2.60
N ASP A 96 -6.14 12.06 2.15
CA ASP A 96 -7.58 12.11 2.03
C ASP A 96 -8.04 10.94 1.15
N GLY A 97 -8.73 9.97 1.75
CA GLY A 97 -9.20 8.74 1.09
C GLY A 97 -8.50 7.44 1.51
N GLU A 98 -7.46 7.48 2.35
CA GLU A 98 -6.86 6.26 2.90
C GLU A 98 -7.82 5.62 3.93
N LYS A 99 -8.42 4.49 3.54
CA LYS A 99 -9.18 3.61 4.44
C LYS A 99 -8.25 3.19 5.57
N SER A 100 -8.69 3.45 6.80
CA SER A 100 -8.02 2.99 7.99
C SER A 100 -7.95 1.46 8.01
N SER A 101 -6.91 0.94 8.68
CA SER A 101 -6.63 -0.48 8.84
C SER A 101 -7.73 -1.26 9.57
N TRP A 102 -8.66 -0.56 10.22
CA TRP A 102 -9.79 -1.14 10.91
C TRP A 102 -11.08 -0.62 10.29
N SER A 103 -11.94 -1.51 9.82
CA SER A 103 -13.24 -1.15 9.24
C SER A 103 -14.07 -0.24 10.14
N VAL A 104 -13.94 -0.36 11.47
CA VAL A 104 -14.62 0.48 12.48
C VAL A 104 -14.33 1.98 12.33
N PHE A 105 -13.16 2.36 11.80
CA PHE A 105 -12.81 3.77 11.60
C PHE A 105 -13.05 4.26 10.16
N ASN A 106 -13.58 3.41 9.26
CA ASN A 106 -13.99 3.80 7.92
C ASN A 106 -15.47 4.23 7.91
N LYS A 107 -15.78 5.28 7.14
CA LYS A 107 -17.18 5.63 6.87
C LYS A 107 -17.85 4.45 6.15
N GLY A 108 -18.94 3.93 6.72
CA GLY A 108 -19.69 2.80 6.15
C GLY A 108 -19.18 1.41 6.55
N PHE A 109 -18.27 1.28 7.52
CA PHE A 109 -17.73 -0.02 7.96
C PHE A 109 -17.13 -0.86 6.82
N GLU A 110 -16.64 -0.19 5.78
CA GLU A 110 -16.13 -0.88 4.61
C GLU A 110 -14.86 -1.66 4.95
N ALA A 111 -14.92 -2.97 4.69
CA ALA A 111 -13.78 -3.87 4.75
C ALA A 111 -12.71 -3.41 3.75
N ILE A 112 -11.45 -3.57 4.14
CA ILE A 112 -10.32 -3.19 3.29
C ILE A 112 -10.16 -4.25 2.21
N GLU A 113 -9.76 -3.82 1.02
CA GLU A 113 -9.42 -4.73 -0.06
C GLU A 113 -8.29 -5.69 0.38
N GLY A 114 -8.56 -7.00 0.37
CA GLY A 114 -7.66 -8.03 0.87
C GLY A 114 -7.84 -8.41 2.36
N SER A 115 -8.76 -7.77 3.08
CA SER A 115 -9.24 -8.31 4.36
C SER A 115 -10.11 -9.54 4.11
N THR A 116 -10.12 -10.48 5.06
CA THR A 116 -10.87 -11.73 4.93
C THR A 116 -12.37 -11.42 4.84
N ASP A 117 -12.96 -11.74 3.68
CA ASP A 117 -14.40 -11.63 3.50
C ASP A 117 -15.12 -12.69 4.35
N MET A 118 -15.76 -12.24 5.42
CA MET A 118 -16.46 -13.10 6.36
C MET A 118 -17.66 -13.80 5.71
N GLU A 119 -18.31 -13.21 4.70
CA GLU A 119 -19.43 -13.86 4.01
C GLU A 119 -18.95 -15.01 3.12
N ALA A 120 -17.81 -14.83 2.45
CA ALA A 120 -17.17 -15.91 1.69
C ALA A 120 -16.71 -17.05 2.62
N VAL A 121 -16.12 -16.72 3.77
CA VAL A 121 -15.72 -17.70 4.78
C VAL A 121 -16.94 -18.45 5.34
N GLU A 122 -18.01 -17.75 5.70
CA GLU A 122 -19.23 -18.39 6.22
C GLU A 122 -19.86 -19.31 5.16
N ARG A 123 -19.87 -18.89 3.89
CA ARG A 123 -20.33 -19.72 2.78
C ARG A 123 -19.47 -20.97 2.60
N GLU A 124 -18.15 -20.86 2.74
CA GLU A 124 -17.26 -22.02 2.69
C GLU A 124 -17.52 -22.97 3.87
N ILE A 125 -17.66 -22.44 5.08
CA ILE A 125 -17.95 -23.23 6.28
C ILE A 125 -19.29 -23.97 6.13
N ARG A 126 -20.33 -23.29 5.63
CA ARG A 126 -21.66 -23.85 5.36
C ARG A 126 -21.63 -24.90 4.24
N SER A 127 -20.91 -24.64 3.15
CA SER A 127 -20.80 -25.59 2.04
C SER A 127 -19.97 -26.83 2.40
N ARG A 128 -19.04 -26.73 3.35
CA ARG A 128 -18.28 -27.85 3.92
C ARG A 128 -19.03 -28.57 5.06
N GLY A 129 -20.22 -28.09 5.44
CA GLY A 129 -21.06 -28.73 6.46
C GLY A 129 -20.49 -28.72 7.87
N LEU A 130 -19.63 -27.74 8.18
CA LEU A 130 -19.04 -27.57 9.52
C LEU A 130 -19.94 -26.78 10.48
N ILE A 131 -21.06 -26.26 9.98
CA ILE A 131 -22.19 -25.68 10.72
C ILE A 131 -23.47 -25.96 9.93
#